data_AF-A0A2S2NRC0-F1
#
_entry.id   AF-A0A2S2NRC0-F1
#
_cell.length_a   1.000
_cell.length_b   1.000
_cell.length_c   1.000
_cell.angle_alpha   90.00
_cell.angle_beta   90.00
_cell.angle_gamma   90.00
#
_symmetry.space_group_name_H-M   'P 1'
#
loop_
_entity.id
_entity.type
_entity.pdbx_description
1 polymer ?
#
loop_
_entity_poly.entity_id
_entity_poly.type
_entity_poly.pdbx_seq_one_letter_code
_entity_poly.pdbx_strand_id
1 'polypeptide(L)'
;MTIIGVVQLSIEKCFTSHIKFMSEYGFLVDKTDIRYIVKSYLDRLGKKVNTLKNNLPGLSWVSNFLKRNKPLSYRFATNIKTSRAATNEDIIRSIYNKYSINV
;
A
#
# COMPACT_ATOMS: atom_id res chain seq x y z
N MET A 1 20.39 -18.32 -5.05
CA MET A 1 19.10 -17.90 -5.63
C MET A 1 18.01 -18.30 -4.65
N THR A 2 17.65 -17.39 -3.75
CA THR A 2 16.84 -17.74 -2.57
C THR A 2 15.37 -17.59 -2.90
N ILE A 3 14.57 -18.59 -2.50
CA ILE A 3 13.09 -18.69 -2.59
C ILE A 3 12.35 -17.41 -2.14
N ILE A 4 13.05 -16.50 -1.45
CA ILE A 4 12.63 -15.16 -1.05
C ILE A 4 12.30 -14.24 -2.25
N GLY A 5 12.95 -14.39 -3.41
CA GLY A 5 12.79 -13.48 -4.55
C GLY A 5 11.42 -13.53 -5.24
N VAL A 6 10.80 -14.71 -5.34
CA VAL A 6 9.55 -14.91 -6.08
C VAL A 6 8.33 -14.57 -5.21
N VAL A 7 8.35 -14.97 -3.94
CA VAL A 7 7.27 -14.69 -2.98
C VAL A 7 7.19 -13.21 -2.62
N GLN A 8 8.32 -12.50 -2.63
CA GLN A 8 8.33 -11.05 -2.39
C GLN A 8 7.72 -10.26 -3.55
N LEU A 9 7.79 -10.77 -4.78
CA LEU A 9 7.30 -10.08 -5.98
C LEU A 9 5.76 -10.06 -6.07
N SER A 10 5.09 -11.16 -5.70
CA SER A 10 3.62 -11.23 -5.71
C SER A 10 3.01 -10.34 -4.63
N ILE A 11 3.63 -10.32 -3.45
CA ILE A 11 3.23 -9.48 -2.32
C ILE A 11 3.45 -8.00 -2.65
N GLU A 12 4.62 -7.65 -3.19
CA GLU A 12 4.95 -6.29 -3.61
C GLU A 12 3.96 -5.78 -4.68
N LYS A 13 3.55 -6.63 -5.64
CA LYS A 13 2.49 -6.31 -6.61
C LYS A 13 1.13 -6.08 -5.94
N CYS A 14 0.74 -6.90 -4.97
CA CYS A 14 -0.51 -6.73 -4.24
C CYS A 14 -0.56 -5.38 -3.51
N PHE A 15 0.52 -5.02 -2.81
CA PHE A 15 0.63 -3.71 -2.16
C PHE A 15 0.56 -2.57 -3.17
N THR A 16 1.28 -2.66 -4.27
CA THR A 16 1.26 -1.63 -5.32
C THR A 16 -0.13 -1.44 -5.91
N SER A 17 -0.86 -2.52 -6.19
CA SER A 17 -2.24 -2.46 -6.68
C SER A 17 -3.19 -1.81 -5.66
N HIS A 18 -3.07 -2.18 -4.38
CA HIS A 18 -3.93 -1.65 -3.33
C HIS A 18 -3.66 -0.16 -3.02
N ILE A 19 -2.39 0.24 -2.97
CA ILE A 19 -1.99 1.64 -2.79
C ILE A 19 -2.42 2.49 -3.99
N LYS A 20 -2.32 1.96 -5.21
CA LYS A 20 -2.82 2.62 -6.42
C LYS A 20 -4.32 2.84 -6.34
N PHE A 21 -5.08 1.83 -5.92
CA PHE A 21 -6.52 1.94 -5.70
C PHE A 21 -6.83 3.05 -4.68
N MET A 22 -6.22 3.03 -3.50
CA MET A 22 -6.42 4.07 -2.48
C MET A 22 -6.17 5.48 -3.04
N SER A 23 -5.07 5.65 -3.78
CA SER A 23 -4.73 6.93 -4.41
C SER A 23 -5.74 7.37 -5.49
N GLU A 24 -6.32 6.43 -6.25
CA GLU A 24 -7.35 6.74 -7.26
C GLU A 24 -8.65 7.23 -6.64
N TYR A 25 -8.99 6.73 -5.46
CA TYR A 25 -10.20 7.09 -4.73
C TYR A 25 -10.00 8.25 -3.74
N GLY A 26 -8.87 8.97 -3.85
CA GLY A 26 -8.61 10.20 -3.09
C GLY A 26 -8.07 9.98 -1.67
N PHE A 27 -7.78 8.73 -1.29
CA PHE A 27 -7.12 8.46 -0.02
C PHE A 27 -5.64 8.85 -0.10
N LEU A 28 -5.23 9.71 0.82
CA LEU A 28 -3.84 10.06 1.00
C LEU A 28 -3.16 8.91 1.73
N VAL A 29 -2.30 8.20 1.00
CA VAL A 29 -1.34 7.29 1.60
C VAL A 29 -0.05 8.08 1.72
N ASP A 30 0.62 8.02 2.86
CA ASP A 30 1.95 8.58 3.05
C ASP A 30 3.02 7.47 3.24
N LYS A 31 4.27 7.86 3.48
CA LYS A 31 5.35 6.89 3.74
C LYS A 31 5.13 6.13 5.04
N THR A 32 4.45 6.72 6.02
CA THR A 32 4.15 6.12 7.32
C THR A 32 3.08 5.04 7.18
N ASP A 33 2.02 5.31 6.44
CA ASP A 33 0.95 4.39 6.10
C ASP A 33 1.49 3.14 5.45
N ILE A 34 2.41 3.29 4.47
CA ILE A 34 3.06 2.15 3.82
C ILE A 34 3.76 1.25 4.85
N ARG A 35 4.44 1.84 5.85
CA ARG A 35 5.14 1.04 6.89
C ARG A 35 4.15 0.21 7.69
N TYR A 36 3.03 0.81 8.09
CA TYR A 36 2.03 0.13 8.89
C TYR A 36 1.19 -0.86 8.09
N ILE A 37 0.88 -0.57 6.83
CA ILE A 37 0.23 -1.51 5.91
C ILE A 37 1.07 -2.78 5.74
N VAL A 38 2.38 -2.62 5.49
CA VAL A 38 3.30 -3.74 5.33
C VAL A 38 3.47 -4.52 6.63
N LYS A 39 3.64 -3.82 7.77
CA LYS A 39 3.69 -4.48 9.08
C LYS A 39 2.44 -5.30 9.35
N SER A 40 1.27 -4.68 9.20
CA SER A 40 -0.03 -5.29 9.45
C SER A 40 -0.26 -6.54 8.59
N TYR A 41 0.19 -6.52 7.34
CA TYR A 41 0.15 -7.68 6.46
C TYR A 41 1.09 -8.81 6.91
N LEU A 42 2.35 -8.50 7.25
CA LEU A 42 3.31 -9.49 7.74
C LEU A 42 2.85 -10.14 9.04
N ASP A 43 2.28 -9.34 9.94
CA ASP A 43 1.72 -9.80 11.21
C ASP A 43 0.50 -10.71 10.99
N ARG A 44 -0.42 -10.36 10.09
CA ARG A 44 -1.56 -11.25 9.71
C ARG A 44 -1.11 -12.56 9.09
N LEU A 45 -0.01 -12.56 8.35
CA LEU A 45 0.58 -13.77 7.79
C LEU A 45 1.37 -14.60 8.81
N GLY A 46 1.60 -14.09 10.03
CA GLY A 46 2.48 -14.72 11.02
C GLY A 46 3.94 -14.80 10.58
N LYS A 47 4.34 -14.05 9.53
CA LYS A 47 5.70 -14.08 8.98
C LYS A 47 6.57 -13.07 9.69
N LYS A 48 7.67 -13.53 10.29
CA LYS A 48 8.72 -12.66 10.83
C LYS A 48 9.82 -12.48 9.79
N VAL A 49 10.08 -11.23 9.41
CA VAL A 49 11.17 -10.88 8.50
C VAL A 49 12.33 -10.35 9.34
N ASN A 50 13.41 -11.13 9.47
CA ASN A 50 14.54 -10.81 10.35
C ASN A 50 15.25 -9.48 10.01
N THR A 51 15.14 -9.01 8.76
CA THR A 51 15.68 -7.72 8.32
C THR A 51 14.83 -6.53 8.73
N LEU A 52 13.62 -6.76 9.25
CA LEU A 52 12.70 -5.73 9.74
C LEU A 52 12.57 -5.83 11.27
N LYS A 53 12.88 -4.74 11.98
CA LYS A 53 12.66 -4.68 13.42
C LYS A 53 11.15 -4.71 13.70
N ASN A 54 10.67 -5.76 14.36
CA ASN A 54 9.25 -5.97 14.67
C ASN A 54 8.33 -5.93 13.44
N ASN A 55 8.78 -6.51 12.32
CA ASN A 55 8.05 -6.47 11.03
C ASN A 55 7.75 -5.06 10.50
N LEU A 56 8.31 -4.01 11.10
CA LEU A 56 8.09 -2.63 10.68
C LEU A 56 9.19 -2.21 9.71
N PRO A 57 8.84 -1.85 8.45
CA PRO A 57 9.81 -1.30 7.52
C PRO A 57 10.37 0.04 8.01
N GLY A 58 11.68 0.24 7.81
CA GLY A 58 12.31 1.55 7.99
C GLY A 58 12.04 2.49 6.81
N LEU A 59 12.30 3.79 6.98
CA LEU A 59 12.12 4.80 5.93
C LEU A 59 12.98 4.53 4.68
N SER A 60 14.18 3.96 4.85
CA SER A 60 15.04 3.54 3.75
C SER A 60 14.40 2.41 2.93
N TRP A 61 13.78 1.44 3.59
CA TRP A 61 13.04 0.36 2.93
C TRP A 61 11.88 0.92 2.08
N VAL A 62 11.09 1.84 2.66
CA VAL A 62 9.96 2.47 1.96
C VAL A 62 10.44 3.27 0.75
N SER A 63 11.54 4.02 0.92
CA SER A 63 12.13 4.78 -0.18
C SER A 63 12.60 3.87 -1.32
N ASN A 64 13.22 2.73 -0.99
CA ASN A 64 13.61 1.74 -1.99
C ASN A 64 12.40 1.04 -2.63
N PHE A 65 11.35 0.75 -1.87
CA PHE A 65 10.08 0.21 -2.37
C PHE A 65 9.44 1.17 -3.38
N LEU A 66 9.35 2.47 -3.06
CA LEU A 66 8.82 3.49 -3.97
C LEU A 66 9.68 3.70 -5.21
N LYS A 67 11.01 3.59 -5.09
CA LYS A 67 11.93 3.61 -6.24
C LYS A 67 11.70 2.45 -7.20
N ARG A 68 11.45 1.24 -6.67
CA ARG A 68 11.11 0.05 -7.47
C ARG A 68 9.71 0.16 -8.09
N ASN A 69 8.78 0.80 -7.38
CA ASN A 69 7.39 1.00 -7.79
C ASN A 69 7.14 2.46 -8.20
N LYS A 70 7.91 2.96 -9.18
CA LYS A 70 7.82 4.34 -9.71
C LYS A 70 6.40 4.89 -9.94
N PRO A 71 5.41 4.14 -10.48
CA PRO A 71 4.05 4.67 -10.65
C PRO A 71 3.39 5.09 -9.34
N LEU A 72 3.79 4.52 -8.20
CA LEU A 72 3.35 4.98 -6.89
C LEU A 72 3.97 6.33 -6.55
N SER A 73 5.29 6.50 -6.74
CA SER A 73 6.01 7.72 -6.37
C SER A 73 5.44 8.99 -7.00
N TYR A 74 4.98 8.92 -8.25
CA TYR A 74 4.33 10.07 -8.92
C TYR A 74 3.01 10.45 -8.24
N ARG A 75 2.23 9.46 -7.78
CA ARG A 75 0.94 9.68 -7.10
C ARG A 75 1.09 10.18 -5.66
N PHE A 76 2.18 9.80 -4.98
CA PHE A 76 2.52 10.37 -3.66
C PHE A 76 3.01 11.82 -3.77
N ALA A 77 3.72 12.18 -4.86
CA ALA A 77 4.35 13.50 -5.02
C ALA A 77 3.43 14.55 -5.68
N THR A 78 2.22 14.20 -6.11
CA THR A 78 1.32 15.11 -6.84
C THR A 78 -0.05 15.29 -6.17
N ASN A 79 -0.32 16.54 -5.80
CA ASN A 79 -1.63 17.20 -5.89
C ASN A 79 -2.76 16.70 -4.98
N ILE A 80 -2.87 17.29 -3.80
CA ILE A 80 -4.19 17.51 -3.21
C ILE A 80 -4.85 18.65 -3.99
N LYS A 81 -5.73 18.30 -4.94
CA LYS A 81 -6.87 19.19 -5.22
C LYS A 81 -7.90 18.93 -4.13
N THR A 82 -8.41 19.98 -3.49
CA THR A 82 -9.41 19.93 -2.42
C THR A 82 -10.64 19.08 -2.80
N SER A 83 -10.96 19.00 -4.10
CA SER A 83 -12.01 18.15 -4.67
C SER A 83 -11.81 16.64 -4.47
N ARG A 84 -10.60 16.15 -4.19
CA ARG A 84 -10.31 14.73 -3.90
C ARG A 84 -10.29 14.39 -2.41
N ALA A 85 -10.11 15.38 -1.54
CA ALA A 85 -10.15 15.20 -0.09
C ALA A 85 -11.59 15.10 0.44
N ALA A 86 -12.57 15.59 -0.33
CA ALA A 86 -13.99 15.41 -0.06
C ALA A 86 -14.41 13.96 -0.34
N THR A 87 -14.03 13.05 0.54
CA THR A 87 -14.57 11.69 0.59
C THR A 87 -16.01 11.77 1.10
N ASN A 88 -16.98 11.59 0.21
CA ASN A 88 -18.41 11.57 0.55
C ASN A 88 -18.86 10.14 0.89
N GLU A 89 -19.97 10.00 1.63
CA GLU A 89 -20.56 8.70 1.97
C GLU A 89 -20.84 7.84 0.72
N ASP A 90 -21.27 8.47 -0.37
CA ASP A 90 -21.54 7.80 -1.66
C ASP A 90 -20.29 7.13 -2.25
N ILE A 91 -19.12 7.74 -2.07
CA ILE A 91 -17.84 7.19 -2.55
C ILE A 91 -17.50 5.94 -1.72
N ILE A 92 -17.69 6.01 -0.41
CA ILE A 92 -17.44 4.88 0.50
C ILE A 92 -18.41 3.72 0.18
N ARG A 93 -19.70 4.02 -0.03
CA ARG A 93 -20.71 3.02 -0.43
C ARG A 93 -20.42 2.40 -1.79
N SER A 94 -19.99 3.20 -2.77
CA SER A 94 -19.61 2.72 -4.10
C SER A 94 -18.40 1.76 -4.04
N ILE A 95 -17.39 2.10 -3.23
CA ILE A 95 -16.27 1.20 -2.94
C ILE A 95 -16.80 -0.08 -2.30
N TYR A 96 -17.57 0.01 -1.22
CA TYR A 96 -18.07 -1.18 -0.53
C TYR A 96 -18.86 -2.11 -1.47
N ASN A 97 -19.79 -1.58 -2.26
CA ASN A 97 -20.61 -2.38 -3.17
C ASN A 97 -19.78 -3.06 -4.28
N LYS A 98 -18.73 -2.40 -4.77
CA LYS A 98 -17.83 -3.00 -5.77
C LYS A 98 -17.05 -4.21 -5.23
N TYR A 99 -16.78 -4.25 -3.93
CA TYR A 99 -15.91 -5.27 -3.32
C TYR A 99 -16.64 -6.27 -2.40
N SER A 100 -17.87 -5.98 -1.98
CA SER A 100 -18.73 -6.92 -1.23
C SER A 100 -19.40 -7.98 -2.11
N ILE A 101 -19.28 -7.89 -3.44
CA ILE A 101 -19.70 -8.94 -4.38
C ILE A 101 -18.46 -9.75 -4.80
N ASN A 102 -17.78 -10.40 -3.84
CA ASN A 102 -16.76 -11.44 -4.07
C ASN A 102 -16.46 -12.13 -2.73
N VAL A 103 -17.49 -12.50 -1.99
CA VAL A 103 -17.41 -13.46 -0.87
C VAL A 103 -18.31 -14.64 -1.22
#